data_AF-A0A357TJ94-F1
#
_entry.id   AF-A0A357TJ94-F1
#
_cell.length_a   1.000
_cell.length_b   1.000
_cell.length_c   1.000
_cell.angle_alpha   90.00
_cell.angle_beta   90.00
_cell.angle_gamma   90.00
#
_symmetry.space_group_name_H-M   'P 1'
#
loop_
_entity.id
_entity.type
_entity.pdbx_description
1 polymer ?
#
loop_
_entity_poly.entity_id
_entity_poly.type
_entity_poly.pdbx_seq_one_letter_code
_entity_poly.pdbx_strand_id
1 'polypeptide(L)'
;MCMNEQNDHIWMHKKPETVFDWLAIIAISIALYLMLGHLNVFAGGIAKFLDVVAPFASGIVIAYVLDCIVRPVQRYVMKENPKLRWLSILIAYIVAALIITLLVSMVVPQVVSSITMLFTNLPLYISNVQNLLDMLQNRYGLDLSRATEMLDNYESMMNSLTEVLKSSAPQIMAYVSGVASNVVDIFTALASSVYMLAEKDKLLRQLRTMVHAFFPPYIADTVLETCSFANNNFEGFFGGKIIDSAIIGVLTFGCCTIFGIEFAPLIAVVVGITNIIPV
;
A
#
# COMPACT_ATOMS: atom_id res chain seq x y z
N MET A 1 9.54 2.83 57.55
CA MET A 1 9.02 4.16 57.91
C MET A 1 8.27 4.64 56.71
N CYS A 2 6.94 4.53 56.79
CA CYS A 2 6.01 4.75 55.69
C CYS A 2 5.83 6.24 55.38
N MET A 3 5.20 6.47 54.22
CA MET A 3 4.59 7.72 53.73
C MET A 3 5.46 8.55 52.80
N ASN A 4 5.27 8.33 51.50
CA ASN A 4 5.17 9.43 50.53
C ASN A 4 4.37 9.04 49.26
N GLU A 5 3.23 8.35 49.46
CA GLU A 5 2.30 7.91 48.41
C GLU A 5 1.02 8.77 48.34
N GLN A 6 1.04 10.03 48.78
CA GLN A 6 -0.18 10.83 48.96
C GLN A 6 -0.29 12.14 48.17
N ASN A 7 0.57 12.40 47.18
CA ASN A 7 0.53 13.66 46.41
C ASN A 7 -0.10 13.59 45.01
N ASP A 8 -0.54 12.41 44.54
CA ASP A 8 -1.00 12.25 43.14
C ASP A 8 -2.52 12.48 42.91
N HIS A 9 -3.29 12.87 43.94
CA HIS A 9 -4.75 13.00 43.82
C HIS A 9 -5.34 14.39 44.17
N ILE A 10 -4.51 15.41 44.37
CA ILE A 10 -4.97 16.73 44.85
C ILE A 10 -5.77 17.53 43.79
N TRP A 11 -5.64 17.19 42.51
CA TRP A 11 -6.29 17.94 41.43
C TRP A 11 -7.80 17.67 41.26
N MET A 12 -8.31 16.52 41.74
CA MET A 12 -9.73 16.16 41.56
C MET A 12 -10.66 16.67 42.68
N HIS A 13 -10.10 17.18 43.78
CA HIS A 13 -10.88 17.62 44.94
C HIS A 13 -10.91 19.14 45.17
N LYS A 14 -10.28 19.93 44.29
CA LYS A 14 -10.48 21.39 44.31
C LYS A 14 -11.88 21.72 43.82
N LYS A 15 -12.76 22.07 44.75
CA LYS A 15 -14.03 22.73 44.42
C LYS A 15 -13.69 24.00 43.62
N PRO A 16 -14.46 24.38 42.61
CA PRO A 16 -14.29 25.67 41.94
C PRO A 16 -14.55 26.79 42.97
N GLU A 17 -13.48 27.38 43.49
CA GLU A 17 -13.54 28.45 44.50
C GLU A 17 -13.64 29.83 43.85
N THR A 18 -13.25 29.93 42.57
CA THR A 18 -13.20 31.18 41.82
C THR A 18 -14.33 31.27 40.79
N VAL A 19 -14.91 32.47 40.62
CA VAL A 19 -15.95 32.75 39.60
C VAL A 19 -15.48 32.37 38.19
N PHE A 20 -14.17 32.47 37.93
CA PHE A 20 -13.55 32.07 36.68
C PHE A 20 -13.64 30.56 36.39
N ASP A 21 -13.52 29.71 37.42
CA ASP A 21 -13.61 28.25 37.26
C ASP A 21 -15.03 27.83 36.89
N TRP A 22 -16.04 28.43 37.53
CA TRP A 22 -17.44 28.22 37.18
C TRP A 22 -17.76 28.71 35.76
N LEU A 23 -17.24 29.88 35.37
CA LEU A 23 -17.39 30.39 34.00
C LEU A 23 -16.70 29.47 32.98
N ALA A 24 -15.52 28.94 33.28
CA ALA A 24 -14.81 28.00 32.42
C ALA A 24 -15.59 26.69 32.26
N ILE A 25 -16.15 26.13 33.34
CA ILE A 25 -16.97 24.91 33.28
C ILE A 25 -18.25 25.13 32.46
N ILE A 26 -18.93 26.26 32.64
CA ILE A 26 -20.13 26.60 31.86
C ILE A 26 -19.77 26.80 30.38
N ALA A 27 -18.68 27.51 30.08
CA ALA A 27 -18.21 27.72 28.71
C ALA A 27 -17.83 26.39 28.03
N ILE A 28 -17.11 25.50 28.72
CA ILE A 28 -16.77 24.16 28.23
C ILE A 28 -18.04 23.32 28.00
N SER A 29 -19.02 23.40 28.91
CA SER A 29 -20.28 22.67 28.78
C SER A 29 -21.12 23.15 27.60
N ILE A 30 -21.18 24.46 27.36
CA ILE A 30 -21.86 25.05 26.19
C ILE A 30 -21.12 24.68 24.90
N ALA A 31 -19.79 24.74 24.90
CA ALA A 31 -18.97 24.33 23.74
C ALA A 31 -19.17 22.84 23.42
N LEU A 32 -19.22 21.98 24.45
CA LEU A 32 -19.48 20.55 24.30
C LEU A 32 -20.90 20.28 23.76
N TYR A 33 -21.92 21.01 24.25
CA TYR A 33 -23.29 20.91 23.74
C TYR A 33 -23.39 21.33 22.27
N LEU A 34 -22.73 22.43 21.87
CA LEU A 34 -22.69 22.88 20.48
C LEU A 34 -21.92 21.90 19.57
N MET A 35 -20.83 21.31 20.07
CA MET A 35 -20.05 20.29 19.37
C MET A 35 -20.87 19.01 19.14
N LEU A 36 -21.63 18.58 20.15
CA LEU A 36 -22.52 17.41 20.05
C LEU A 36 -23.75 17.70 19.16
N GLY A 37 -24.30 18.91 19.21
CA GLY A 37 -25.43 19.34 18.38
C GLY A 37 -25.10 19.50 16.89
N HIS A 38 -23.84 19.82 16.57
CA HIS A 38 -23.34 20.00 15.20
C HIS A 38 -22.26 18.98 14.82
N LEU A 39 -22.37 17.74 15.31
CA LEU A 39 -21.42 16.66 15.00
C LEU A 39 -21.18 16.48 13.50
N ASN A 40 -22.19 16.65 12.65
CA ASN A 40 -22.02 16.49 11.21
C ASN A 40 -21.16 17.61 10.58
N VAL A 41 -21.26 18.84 11.09
CA VAL A 41 -20.44 19.97 10.64
C VAL A 41 -19.00 19.82 11.15
N PHE A 42 -18.84 19.40 12.40
CA PHE A 42 -17.53 19.12 13.00
C PHE A 42 -16.83 17.94 12.32
N ALA A 43 -17.55 16.83 12.10
CA ALA A 43 -17.06 15.67 11.36
C ALA A 43 -16.72 16.02 9.92
N GLY A 44 -17.55 16.82 9.23
CA GLY A 44 -17.24 17.32 7.89
C GLY A 44 -16.03 18.25 7.85
N GLY A 45 -15.80 19.04 8.90
CA GLY A 45 -14.60 19.86 9.07
C GLY A 45 -13.33 19.01 9.25
N ILE A 46 -13.39 17.98 10.10
CA ILE A 46 -12.30 17.01 10.29
C ILE A 46 -12.03 16.25 8.99
N ALA A 47 -13.07 15.80 8.29
CA ALA A 47 -12.91 15.08 7.02
C ALA A 47 -12.18 15.94 5.98
N LYS A 48 -12.60 17.21 5.80
CA LYS A 48 -11.90 18.14 4.90
C LYS A 48 -10.46 18.40 5.31
N PHE A 49 -10.18 18.49 6.61
CA PHE A 49 -8.81 18.64 7.09
C PHE A 49 -7.97 17.39 6.79
N LEU A 50 -8.53 16.20 7.00
CA LEU A 50 -7.88 14.94 6.66
C LEU A 50 -7.64 14.81 5.15
N ASP A 51 -8.59 15.23 4.30
CA ASP A 51 -8.41 15.22 2.84
C ASP A 51 -7.24 16.10 2.40
N VAL A 52 -7.04 17.27 3.04
CA VAL A 52 -5.91 18.16 2.74
C VAL A 52 -4.57 17.59 3.23
N VAL A 53 -4.58 16.83 4.33
CA VAL A 53 -3.37 16.20 4.91
C VAL A 53 -3.06 14.84 4.26
N ALA A 54 -4.05 14.18 3.65
CA ALA A 54 -3.92 12.89 3.00
C ALA A 54 -2.76 12.81 1.98
N PRO A 55 -2.56 13.78 1.06
CA PRO A 55 -1.42 13.74 0.14
C PRO A 55 -0.07 13.78 0.88
N PHE A 56 0.05 14.51 1.99
CA PHE A 56 1.26 14.51 2.82
C PHE A 56 1.48 13.16 3.50
N ALA A 57 0.42 12.53 4.01
CA ALA A 57 0.50 11.18 4.58
C ALA A 57 0.97 10.16 3.52
N SER A 58 0.47 10.25 2.30
CA SER A 58 0.96 9.42 1.19
C SER A 58 2.43 9.71 0.84
N GLY A 59 2.85 10.98 0.92
CA GLY A 59 4.24 11.39 0.77
C GLY A 59 5.17 10.79 1.82
N ILE A 60 4.71 10.66 3.09
CA ILE A 60 5.45 9.96 4.16
C ILE A 60 5.70 8.51 3.79
N VAL A 61 4.67 7.82 3.29
CA VAL A 61 4.77 6.41 2.91
C VAL A 61 5.75 6.23 1.75
N ILE A 62 5.61 7.05 0.70
CA ILE A 62 6.54 7.03 -0.46
C ILE A 62 7.96 7.33 0.00
N ALA A 63 8.13 8.33 0.87
CA ALA A 63 9.41 8.67 1.45
C ALA A 63 10.03 7.47 2.20
N TYR A 64 9.26 6.81 3.06
CA TYR A 64 9.75 5.66 3.81
C TYR A 64 10.18 4.50 2.91
N VAL A 65 9.40 4.19 1.87
CA VAL A 65 9.75 3.14 0.89
C VAL A 65 11.01 3.51 0.12
N LEU A 66 11.13 4.75 -0.35
CA LEU A 66 12.32 5.20 -1.09
C LEU A 66 13.56 5.33 -0.21
N ASP A 67 13.41 5.59 1.10
CA ASP A 67 14.53 5.65 2.06
C ASP A 67 15.33 4.32 2.08
N CYS A 68 14.68 3.18 1.81
CA CYS A 68 15.33 1.88 1.65
C CYS A 68 16.33 1.85 0.48
N ILE A 69 16.11 2.64 -0.58
CA ILE A 69 17.03 2.77 -1.72
C ILE A 69 18.02 3.92 -1.49
N VAL A 70 17.54 5.05 -0.95
CA VAL A 70 18.37 6.25 -0.73
C VAL A 70 19.53 5.96 0.22
N ARG A 71 19.31 5.24 1.32
CA ARG A 71 20.35 4.96 2.32
C ARG A 71 21.54 4.16 1.81
N PRO A 72 21.36 2.98 1.17
CA PRO A 72 22.50 2.26 0.62
C PRO A 72 23.19 3.08 -0.47
N VAL A 73 22.46 3.82 -1.31
CA VAL A 73 23.07 4.71 -2.31
C VAL A 73 23.90 5.80 -1.63
N GLN A 74 23.36 6.46 -0.60
CA GLN A 74 24.07 7.51 0.16
C GLN A 74 25.32 6.98 0.86
N ARG A 75 25.24 5.78 1.43
CA ARG A 75 26.34 5.15 2.18
C ARG A 75 27.44 4.60 1.26
N TYR A 76 27.08 3.82 0.25
CA TYR A 76 28.04 3.12 -0.60
C TYR A 76 28.54 3.96 -1.78
N VAL A 77 27.65 4.74 -2.42
CA VAL A 77 28.01 5.53 -3.62
C VAL A 77 28.47 6.93 -3.23
N MET A 78 27.77 7.61 -2.32
CA MET A 78 28.05 9.01 -1.96
C MET A 78 28.96 9.17 -0.73
N LYS A 79 29.40 8.07 -0.11
CA LYS A 79 30.29 8.07 1.08
C LYS A 79 29.80 9.01 2.19
N GLU A 80 28.48 9.02 2.42
CA GLU A 80 27.81 9.84 3.44
C GLU A 80 27.98 11.37 3.28
N ASN A 81 28.38 11.85 2.10
CA ASN A 81 28.52 13.29 1.85
C ASN A 81 27.15 14.01 1.90
N PRO A 82 26.92 14.94 2.84
CA PRO A 82 25.61 15.58 3.01
C PRO A 82 25.24 16.47 1.81
N LYS A 83 26.22 17.01 1.09
CA LYS A 83 26.00 17.84 -0.12
C LYS A 83 25.48 17.05 -1.32
N LEU A 84 25.68 15.73 -1.35
CA LEU A 84 25.29 14.85 -2.45
C LEU A 84 23.96 14.11 -2.18
N ARG A 85 23.30 14.40 -1.05
CA ARG A 85 22.05 13.72 -0.66
C ARG A 85 20.95 13.86 -1.71
N TRP A 86 20.82 15.02 -2.34
CA TRP A 86 19.85 15.24 -3.43
C TRP A 86 20.09 14.31 -4.62
N LEU A 87 21.36 13.95 -4.90
CA LEU A 87 21.73 13.02 -5.97
C LEU A 87 21.33 11.58 -5.60
N SER A 88 21.49 11.18 -4.34
CA SER A 88 21.01 9.87 -3.87
C SER A 88 19.48 9.75 -3.92
N ILE A 89 18.77 10.84 -3.60
CA ILE A 89 17.31 10.92 -3.77
C ILE A 89 16.95 10.76 -5.25
N LEU A 90 17.58 11.52 -6.14
CA LEU A 90 17.33 11.44 -7.58
C LEU A 90 17.57 10.02 -8.12
N ILE A 91 18.68 9.39 -7.74
CA ILE A 91 18.99 8.00 -8.12
C ILE A 91 17.92 7.04 -7.60
N ALA A 92 17.47 7.19 -6.35
CA ALA A 92 16.42 6.35 -5.80
C ALA A 92 15.11 6.45 -6.60
N TYR A 93 14.70 7.66 -7.00
CA TYR A 93 13.53 7.86 -7.86
C TYR A 93 13.71 7.22 -9.24
N ILE A 94 14.89 7.38 -9.86
CA ILE A 94 15.19 6.78 -11.16
C ILE A 94 15.13 5.25 -11.07
N VAL A 95 15.75 4.66 -10.04
CA VAL A 95 15.76 3.21 -9.81
C VAL A 95 14.34 2.70 -9.56
N ALA A 96 13.56 3.37 -8.70
CA ALA A 96 12.18 2.99 -8.42
C ALA A 96 11.30 3.08 -9.70
N ALA A 97 11.39 4.17 -10.46
CA ALA A 97 10.66 4.34 -11.71
C ALA A 97 11.05 3.28 -12.75
N LEU A 98 12.34 2.94 -12.84
CA LEU A 98 12.85 1.91 -13.73
C LEU A 98 12.31 0.52 -13.35
N ILE A 99 12.34 0.17 -12.06
CA ILE A 99 11.79 -1.10 -11.56
C ILE A 99 10.29 -1.19 -11.88
N ILE A 100 9.51 -0.16 -11.58
CA ILE A 100 8.07 -0.12 -11.86
C ILE A 100 7.82 -0.27 -13.37
N THR A 101 8.54 0.49 -14.20
CA THR A 101 8.36 0.46 -15.65
C THR A 101 8.71 -0.91 -16.23
N LEU A 102 9.79 -1.55 -15.77
CA LEU A 102 10.15 -2.91 -16.19
C LEU A 102 9.13 -3.94 -15.74
N LEU A 103 8.65 -3.87 -14.51
CA LEU A 103 7.62 -4.78 -14.02
C LEU A 103 6.33 -4.64 -14.83
N VAL A 104 5.85 -3.41 -15.05
CA VAL A 104 4.64 -3.16 -15.84
C VAL A 104 4.82 -3.62 -17.29
N SER A 105 5.96 -3.30 -17.92
CA SER A 105 6.22 -3.67 -19.31
C SER A 105 6.43 -5.16 -19.52
N MET A 106 6.79 -5.93 -18.49
CA MET A 106 6.85 -7.40 -18.55
C MET A 106 5.51 -8.04 -18.19
N VAL A 107 4.86 -7.60 -17.11
CA VAL A 107 3.64 -8.22 -16.58
C VAL A 107 2.44 -7.96 -17.49
N VAL A 108 2.21 -6.71 -17.91
CA VAL A 108 1.03 -6.35 -18.70
C VAL A 108 0.93 -7.16 -20.01
N PRO A 109 1.96 -7.22 -20.87
CA PRO A 109 1.87 -8.02 -22.09
C PRO A 109 1.77 -9.51 -21.78
N GLN A 110 2.39 -10.01 -20.70
CA GLN A 110 2.26 -11.41 -20.33
C GLN A 110 0.82 -11.75 -19.91
N VAL A 111 0.15 -10.89 -19.13
CA VAL A 111 -1.26 -11.04 -18.79
C VAL A 111 -2.12 -11.03 -20.05
N VAL A 112 -1.91 -10.06 -20.95
CA VAL A 112 -2.64 -9.99 -22.22
C VAL A 112 -2.42 -11.26 -23.04
N SER A 113 -1.18 -11.72 -23.16
CA SER A 113 -0.84 -12.95 -23.89
C SER A 113 -1.52 -14.18 -23.27
N SER A 114 -1.51 -14.31 -21.93
CA SER A 114 -2.16 -15.40 -21.19
C SER A 114 -3.64 -15.47 -21.47
N ILE A 115 -4.28 -14.31 -21.37
CA ILE A 115 -5.69 -14.12 -21.68
C ILE A 115 -5.95 -14.52 -23.14
N THR A 116 -5.19 -13.98 -24.10
CA THR A 116 -5.37 -14.32 -25.53
C THR A 116 -5.14 -15.79 -25.84
N MET A 117 -4.15 -16.45 -25.24
CA MET A 117 -3.89 -17.88 -25.43
C MET A 117 -5.02 -18.74 -24.87
N LEU A 118 -5.56 -18.37 -23.71
CA LEU A 118 -6.75 -19.02 -23.16
C LEU A 118 -7.90 -18.90 -24.17
N PHE A 119 -8.15 -17.71 -24.72
CA PHE A 119 -9.20 -17.48 -25.72
C PHE A 119 -9.02 -18.30 -27.00
N THR A 120 -7.81 -18.34 -27.55
CA THR A 120 -7.55 -19.10 -28.79
C THR A 120 -7.64 -20.60 -28.60
N ASN A 121 -7.29 -21.11 -27.40
CA ASN A 121 -7.29 -22.55 -27.12
C ASN A 121 -8.58 -23.06 -26.46
N LEU A 122 -9.46 -22.17 -25.97
CA LEU A 122 -10.73 -22.55 -25.35
C LEU A 122 -11.61 -23.47 -26.24
N PRO A 123 -11.76 -23.24 -27.57
CA PRO A 123 -12.51 -24.16 -28.42
C PRO A 123 -11.90 -25.56 -28.46
N LEU A 124 -10.57 -25.65 -28.41
CA LEU A 124 -9.81 -26.90 -28.39
C LEU A 124 -9.99 -27.63 -27.04
N TYR A 125 -10.05 -26.89 -25.93
CA TYR A 125 -10.39 -27.47 -24.63
C TYR A 125 -11.83 -27.99 -24.58
N ILE A 126 -12.78 -27.25 -25.16
CA ILE A 126 -14.18 -27.68 -25.26
C ILE A 126 -14.31 -28.95 -26.10
N SER A 127 -13.67 -29.00 -27.28
CA SER A 127 -13.73 -30.19 -28.13
C SER A 127 -13.08 -31.42 -27.48
N ASN A 128 -11.99 -31.25 -26.71
CA ASN A 128 -11.39 -32.33 -25.93
C ASN A 128 -12.32 -32.85 -24.83
N VAL A 129 -13.05 -31.96 -24.15
CA VAL A 129 -14.05 -32.34 -23.15
C VAL A 129 -15.24 -33.05 -23.82
N GLN A 130 -15.74 -32.56 -24.95
CA GLN A 130 -16.79 -33.23 -25.73
C GLN A 130 -16.35 -34.65 -26.14
N ASN A 131 -15.14 -34.80 -26.68
CA ASN A 131 -14.58 -36.10 -27.04
C ASN A 131 -14.45 -37.06 -25.84
N LEU A 132 -14.08 -36.55 -24.66
CA LEU A 132 -14.03 -37.33 -23.42
C LEU A 132 -15.43 -37.77 -22.96
N LEU A 133 -16.42 -36.87 -23.05
CA LEU A 133 -17.81 -37.15 -22.71
C LEU A 133 -18.41 -38.19 -23.66
N ASP A 134 -18.18 -38.08 -24.97
CA ASP A 134 -18.59 -39.06 -25.97
C ASP A 134 -17.95 -40.43 -25.72
N MET A 135 -16.67 -40.45 -25.34
CA MET A 135 -15.97 -41.69 -25.00
C MET A 135 -16.56 -42.35 -23.74
N LEU A 136 -16.90 -41.55 -22.72
CA LEU A 136 -17.53 -42.03 -21.48
C LEU A 136 -18.97 -42.52 -21.71
N GLN A 137 -19.75 -41.81 -22.51
CA GLN A 137 -21.11 -42.19 -22.90
C GLN A 137 -21.11 -43.53 -23.67
N ASN A 138 -20.23 -43.69 -24.65
CA ASN A 138 -20.10 -44.92 -25.43
C ASN A 138 -19.57 -46.11 -24.60
N ARG A 139 -18.75 -45.86 -23.58
CA ARG A 139 -18.15 -46.91 -22.73
C ARG A 139 -19.04 -47.34 -21.57
N TYR A 140 -19.79 -46.42 -20.97
CA TYR A 140 -20.56 -46.66 -19.73
C TYR A 140 -22.08 -46.44 -19.88
N GLY A 141 -22.57 -46.05 -21.05
CA GLY A 141 -24.01 -45.88 -21.32
C GLY A 141 -24.67 -44.72 -20.56
N LEU A 142 -23.87 -43.75 -20.08
CA LEU A 142 -24.36 -42.58 -19.36
C LEU A 142 -24.94 -41.56 -20.34
N ASP A 143 -26.18 -41.12 -20.12
CA ASP A 143 -26.80 -40.06 -20.92
C ASP A 143 -26.21 -38.69 -20.54
N LEU A 144 -25.18 -38.28 -21.29
CA LEU A 144 -24.45 -37.02 -21.14
C LEU A 144 -24.88 -35.99 -22.19
N SER A 145 -25.98 -36.23 -22.91
CA SER A 145 -26.43 -35.40 -24.04
C SER A 145 -26.69 -33.94 -23.66
N ARG A 146 -27.04 -33.67 -22.39
CA ARG A 146 -27.19 -32.31 -21.85
C ARG A 146 -25.86 -31.58 -21.64
N ALA A 147 -24.79 -32.30 -21.32
CA ALA A 147 -23.47 -31.70 -21.09
C ALA A 147 -22.82 -31.31 -22.42
N THR A 148 -23.02 -32.10 -23.48
CA THR A 148 -22.59 -31.79 -24.85
C THR A 148 -23.37 -30.60 -25.44
N GLU A 149 -24.69 -30.53 -25.23
CA GLU A 149 -25.52 -29.37 -25.66
C GLU A 149 -25.09 -28.04 -24.99
N MET A 150 -24.68 -28.07 -23.71
CA MET A 150 -24.16 -26.89 -23.03
C MET A 150 -22.80 -26.44 -23.59
N LEU A 151 -21.99 -27.39 -24.08
CA LEU A 151 -20.68 -27.12 -24.68
C LEU A 151 -20.79 -26.61 -26.13
N ASP A 152 -21.84 -26.99 -26.87
CA ASP A 152 -22.09 -26.47 -28.23
C ASP A 152 -22.44 -24.97 -28.24
N ASN A 153 -22.93 -24.42 -27.13
CA ASN A 153 -23.15 -22.98 -26.95
C ASN A 153 -21.86 -22.17 -26.69
N TYR A 154 -20.68 -22.70 -27.01
CA TYR A 154 -19.40 -22.03 -26.74
C TYR A 154 -19.24 -20.67 -27.42
N GLU A 155 -19.89 -20.43 -28.57
CA GLU A 155 -19.89 -19.12 -29.23
C GLU A 155 -20.50 -18.03 -28.33
N SER A 156 -21.54 -18.36 -27.56
CA SER A 156 -22.15 -17.42 -26.61
C SER A 156 -21.21 -17.11 -25.44
N MET A 157 -20.45 -18.10 -24.97
CA MET A 157 -19.47 -17.96 -23.91
C MET A 157 -18.26 -17.14 -24.37
N MET A 158 -17.82 -17.35 -25.61
CA MET A 158 -16.74 -16.60 -26.24
C MET A 158 -17.11 -15.14 -26.48
N ASN A 159 -18.33 -14.89 -26.96
CA ASN A 159 -18.85 -13.54 -27.15
C ASN A 159 -19.01 -12.81 -25.81
N SER A 160 -19.55 -13.47 -24.78
CA SER A 160 -19.70 -12.89 -23.43
C SER A 160 -18.36 -12.51 -22.82
N LEU A 161 -17.34 -13.37 -22.93
CA LEU A 161 -16.00 -13.08 -22.41
C LEU A 161 -15.26 -12.01 -23.22
N THR A 162 -15.44 -11.98 -24.55
CA THR A 162 -14.90 -10.90 -25.40
C THR A 162 -15.53 -9.56 -25.04
N GLU A 163 -16.82 -9.56 -24.70
CA GLU A 163 -17.55 -8.38 -24.22
C GLU A 163 -17.11 -7.96 -22.81
N VAL A 164 -16.80 -8.89 -21.92
CA VAL A 164 -16.17 -8.61 -20.61
C VAL A 164 -14.79 -7.96 -20.79
N LEU A 165 -13.96 -8.47 -21.69
CA LEU A 165 -12.66 -7.84 -22.00
C LEU A 165 -12.82 -6.43 -22.59
N LYS A 166 -13.72 -6.28 -23.57
CA LYS A 166 -13.99 -4.98 -24.21
C LYS A 166 -14.63 -3.98 -23.25
N SER A 167 -15.38 -4.42 -22.25
CA SER A 167 -15.97 -3.57 -21.22
C SER A 167 -15.00 -3.26 -20.07
N SER A 168 -14.03 -4.13 -19.81
CA SER A 168 -13.00 -3.94 -18.77
C SER A 168 -11.85 -3.02 -19.24
N ALA A 169 -11.50 -3.03 -20.54
CA ALA A 169 -10.46 -2.16 -21.07
C ALA A 169 -10.76 -0.64 -20.89
N PRO A 170 -12.00 -0.15 -21.12
CA PRO A 170 -12.40 1.20 -20.78
C PRO A 170 -12.34 1.50 -19.28
N GLN A 171 -12.63 0.52 -18.42
CA GLN A 171 -12.56 0.70 -16.97
C GLN A 171 -11.10 0.90 -16.53
N ILE A 172 -10.16 0.10 -17.04
CA ILE A 172 -8.72 0.28 -16.79
C ILE A 172 -8.26 1.67 -17.27
N MET A 173 -8.67 2.08 -18.48
CA MET A 173 -8.38 3.44 -18.96
C MET A 173 -9.03 4.53 -18.11
N ALA A 174 -10.24 4.32 -17.60
CA ALA A 174 -10.94 5.24 -16.71
C ALA A 174 -10.27 5.33 -15.34
N TYR A 175 -9.69 4.24 -14.82
CA TYR A 175 -8.86 4.28 -13.61
C TYR A 175 -7.57 5.05 -13.85
N VAL A 176 -6.88 4.81 -14.96
CA VAL A 176 -5.66 5.56 -15.32
C VAL A 176 -5.97 7.04 -15.52
N SER A 177 -7.08 7.39 -16.18
CA SER A 177 -7.49 8.79 -16.37
C SER A 177 -8.03 9.44 -15.10
N GLY A 178 -8.68 8.68 -14.22
CA GLY A 178 -9.12 9.13 -12.89
C GLY A 178 -7.92 9.44 -11.98
N VAL A 179 -6.88 8.61 -12.01
CA VAL A 179 -5.59 8.90 -11.36
C VAL A 179 -4.96 10.16 -11.95
N ALA A 180 -5.02 10.34 -13.28
CA ALA A 180 -4.58 11.56 -13.94
C ALA A 180 -5.45 12.79 -13.65
N SER A 181 -6.70 12.64 -13.21
CA SER A 181 -7.52 13.78 -12.77
C SER A 181 -7.11 14.32 -11.39
N ASN A 182 -6.44 13.48 -10.58
CA ASN A 182 -5.85 13.85 -9.29
C ASN A 182 -4.35 14.19 -9.41
N VAL A 183 -3.94 14.84 -10.51
CA VAL A 183 -2.54 15.27 -10.73
C VAL A 183 -2.02 16.13 -9.57
N VAL A 184 -2.86 16.97 -8.97
CA VAL A 184 -2.47 17.82 -7.84
C VAL A 184 -2.11 16.96 -6.62
N ASP A 185 -2.88 15.93 -6.30
CA ASP A 185 -2.62 15.06 -5.14
C ASP A 185 -1.37 14.22 -5.36
N ILE A 186 -1.17 13.69 -6.57
CA ILE A 186 0.03 12.92 -6.92
C ILE A 186 1.27 13.82 -6.89
N PHE A 187 1.17 15.01 -7.46
CA PHE A 187 2.27 15.96 -7.47
C PHE A 187 2.62 16.44 -6.05
N THR A 188 1.62 16.71 -5.21
CA THR A 188 1.85 17.09 -3.81
C THR A 188 2.39 15.95 -2.96
N ALA A 189 1.94 14.70 -3.18
CA ALA A 189 2.52 13.50 -2.58
C ALA A 189 3.99 13.29 -2.99
N LEU A 190 4.31 13.45 -4.27
CA LEU A 190 5.67 13.36 -4.78
C LEU A 190 6.55 14.51 -4.25
N ALA A 191 6.08 15.75 -4.31
CA ALA A 191 6.83 16.90 -3.80
C ALA A 191 7.06 16.80 -2.27
N SER A 192 6.05 16.37 -1.51
CA SER A 192 6.17 16.15 -0.07
C SER A 192 7.15 15.02 0.25
N SER A 193 7.10 13.88 -0.46
CA SER A 193 8.06 12.79 -0.27
C SER A 193 9.51 13.22 -0.53
N VAL A 194 9.78 13.97 -1.61
CA VAL A 194 11.11 14.55 -1.89
C VAL A 194 11.56 15.48 -0.75
N TYR A 195 10.68 16.38 -0.31
CA TYR A 195 10.98 17.31 0.79
C TYR A 195 11.29 16.56 2.09
N MET A 196 10.53 15.52 2.42
CA MET A 196 10.75 14.70 3.62
C MET A 196 12.05 13.91 3.56
N LEU A 197 12.45 13.41 2.39
CA LEU A 197 13.75 12.75 2.18
C LEU A 197 14.92 13.72 2.33
N ALA A 198 14.78 14.92 1.77
CA ALA A 198 15.81 15.95 1.77
C ALA A 198 16.03 16.53 3.16
N GLU A 199 14.95 16.88 3.87
CA GLU A 199 14.99 17.52 5.19
C GLU A 199 14.75 16.58 6.37
N LYS A 200 14.83 15.26 6.18
CA LYS A 200 14.61 14.24 7.23
C LYS A 200 15.24 14.57 8.57
N ASP A 201 16.51 14.98 8.59
CA ASP A 201 17.22 15.26 9.85
C ASP A 201 16.67 16.49 10.57
N LYS A 202 16.22 17.50 9.80
CA LYS A 202 15.60 18.71 10.34
C LYS A 202 14.18 18.41 10.84
N LEU A 203 13.39 17.64 10.08
CA LEU A 203 12.06 17.21 10.49
C LEU A 203 12.10 16.34 11.74
N LEU A 204 13.02 15.38 11.82
CA LEU A 204 13.21 14.56 13.02
C LEU A 204 13.64 15.38 14.24
N ARG A 205 14.50 16.38 14.06
CA ARG A 205 14.87 17.31 15.15
C ARG A 205 13.65 18.11 15.64
N GLN A 206 12.87 18.67 14.72
CA GLN A 206 11.65 19.42 15.07
C GLN A 206 10.62 18.54 15.78
N LEU A 207 10.44 17.30 15.33
CA LEU A 207 9.58 16.32 16.00
C LEU A 207 10.08 16.01 17.41
N ARG A 208 11.39 15.78 17.60
CA ARG A 208 11.96 15.55 18.94
C ARG A 208 11.73 16.74 19.86
N THR A 209 11.89 17.98 19.37
CA THR A 209 11.62 19.19 20.15
C THR A 209 10.14 19.31 20.50
N MET A 210 9.23 19.00 19.57
CA MET A 210 7.79 19.00 19.85
C MET A 210 7.43 17.95 20.91
N VAL A 211 7.95 16.73 20.81
CA VAL A 211 7.70 15.67 21.81
C VAL A 211 8.14 16.12 23.21
N HIS A 212 9.32 16.75 23.33
CA HIS A 212 9.78 17.31 24.60
C HIS A 212 8.98 18.52 25.09
N ALA A 213 8.30 19.24 24.20
CA ALA A 213 7.44 20.37 24.57
C ALA A 213 6.06 19.91 25.07
N PHE A 214 5.52 18.81 24.53
CA PHE A 214 4.22 18.27 24.92
C PHE A 214 4.28 17.29 26.09
N PHE A 215 5.43 16.63 26.31
CA PHE A 215 5.58 15.59 27.33
C PHE A 215 6.68 15.91 28.35
N PRO A 216 6.56 15.46 29.61
CA PRO A 216 7.66 15.45 30.57
C PRO A 216 8.89 14.70 30.02
N PRO A 217 10.12 15.07 30.42
CA PRO A 217 11.35 14.54 29.85
C PRO A 217 11.43 13.01 29.90
N TYR A 218 11.00 12.40 31.01
CA TYR A 218 10.96 10.94 31.16
C TYR A 218 10.08 10.24 30.13
N ILE A 219 8.88 10.78 29.86
CA ILE A 219 7.94 10.21 28.88
C ILE A 219 8.44 10.49 27.46
N ALA A 220 8.95 11.69 27.20
CA ALA A 220 9.49 12.08 25.91
C ALA A 220 10.66 11.18 25.47
N ASP A 221 11.62 10.91 26.36
CA ASP A 221 12.76 10.03 26.07
C ASP A 221 12.30 8.59 25.81
N THR A 222 11.37 8.07 26.62
CA THR A 222 10.81 6.73 26.44
C THR A 222 10.11 6.57 25.09
N VAL A 223 9.32 7.56 24.68
CA VAL A 223 8.62 7.58 23.37
C VAL A 223 9.64 7.61 22.23
N LEU A 224 10.64 8.49 22.31
CA LEU A 224 11.65 8.62 21.26
C LEU A 224 12.54 7.38 21.13
N GLU A 225 12.90 6.75 22.25
CA GLU A 225 13.64 5.49 22.27
C GLU A 225 12.82 4.37 21.64
N THR A 226 11.55 4.23 22.03
CA THR A 226 10.62 3.23 21.46
C THR A 226 10.44 3.45 19.96
N CYS A 227 10.24 4.69 19.52
CA CYS A 227 10.12 5.02 18.09
C CYS A 227 11.42 4.74 17.33
N SER A 228 12.58 5.01 17.93
CA SER A 228 13.89 4.71 17.30
C SER A 228 14.12 3.21 17.19
N PHE A 229 13.77 2.44 18.22
CA PHE A 229 13.84 0.99 18.22
C PHE A 229 12.89 0.38 17.18
N ALA A 230 11.65 0.85 17.15
CA ALA A 230 10.67 0.46 16.14
C ALA A 230 11.19 0.78 14.73
N ASN A 231 11.68 1.99 14.47
CA ASN A 231 12.22 2.37 13.16
C ASN A 231 13.35 1.44 12.73
N ASN A 232 14.29 1.10 13.62
CA ASN A 232 15.40 0.20 13.28
C ASN A 232 14.92 -1.22 12.94
N ASN A 233 13.91 -1.72 13.65
CA ASN A 233 13.30 -3.03 13.35
C ASN A 233 12.51 -3.01 12.04
N PHE A 234 11.68 -1.99 11.82
CA PHE A 234 10.91 -1.86 10.58
C PHE A 234 11.83 -1.68 9.37
N GLU A 235 12.90 -0.90 9.51
CA GLU A 235 13.87 -0.69 8.43
C GLU A 235 14.57 -2.01 8.04
N GLY A 236 15.02 -2.79 9.02
CA GLY A 236 15.62 -4.11 8.77
C GLY A 236 14.61 -5.11 8.20
N PHE A 237 13.36 -5.09 8.68
CA PHE A 237 12.29 -5.95 8.20
C PHE A 237 11.89 -5.64 6.75
N PHE A 238 11.67 -4.38 6.40
CA PHE A 238 11.33 -3.97 5.03
C PHE A 238 12.45 -4.30 4.05
N GLY A 239 13.70 -3.98 4.38
CA GLY A 239 14.85 -4.33 3.55
C GLY A 239 14.99 -5.85 3.37
N GLY A 240 14.82 -6.61 4.45
CA GLY A 240 14.80 -8.08 4.42
C GLY A 240 13.67 -8.63 3.54
N LYS A 241 12.45 -8.08 3.66
CA LYS A 241 11.29 -8.50 2.87
C LYS A 241 11.42 -8.21 1.38
N ILE A 242 12.02 -7.08 1.01
CA ILE A 242 12.30 -6.76 -0.40
C ILE A 242 13.29 -7.77 -0.98
N ILE A 243 14.38 -8.07 -0.27
CA ILE A 243 15.38 -9.04 -0.72
C ILE A 243 14.81 -10.45 -0.79
N ASP A 244 14.08 -10.88 0.24
CA ASP A 244 13.41 -12.18 0.30
C ASP A 244 12.41 -12.35 -0.87
N SER A 245 11.59 -11.33 -1.12
CA SER A 245 10.63 -11.33 -2.24
C SER A 245 11.31 -11.37 -3.60
N ALA A 246 12.45 -10.69 -3.77
CA ALA A 246 13.24 -10.76 -4.98
C ALA A 246 13.83 -12.16 -5.19
N ILE A 247 14.34 -12.80 -4.13
CA ILE A 247 14.87 -14.17 -4.18
C ILE A 247 13.74 -15.15 -4.56
N ILE A 248 12.60 -15.07 -3.90
CA ILE A 248 11.44 -15.93 -4.18
C ILE A 248 10.93 -15.72 -5.60
N GLY A 249 10.87 -14.48 -6.09
CA GLY A 249 10.49 -14.19 -7.48
C GLY A 249 11.45 -14.84 -8.49
N VAL A 250 12.76 -14.71 -8.29
CA VAL A 250 13.77 -15.32 -9.18
C VAL A 250 13.73 -16.84 -9.12
N LEU A 251 13.60 -17.42 -7.92
CA LEU A 251 13.46 -18.87 -7.75
C LEU A 251 12.20 -19.40 -8.44
N THR A 252 11.08 -18.72 -8.27
CA THR A 252 9.81 -19.08 -8.91
C THR A 252 9.93 -19.03 -10.43
N PHE A 253 10.56 -17.98 -10.97
CA PHE A 253 10.84 -17.87 -12.40
C PHE A 253 11.71 -19.04 -12.90
N GLY A 254 12.78 -19.36 -12.18
CA GLY A 254 13.66 -20.48 -12.49
C GLY A 254 12.93 -21.82 -12.47
N CYS A 255 12.17 -22.11 -11.41
CA CYS A 255 11.37 -23.33 -11.30
C CYS A 255 10.34 -23.44 -12.41
N CYS A 256 9.53 -22.40 -12.67
CA CYS A 256 8.53 -22.42 -13.74
C CYS A 256 9.17 -22.64 -15.12
N THR A 257 10.33 -22.02 -15.37
CA THR A 257 11.05 -22.20 -16.64
C THR A 257 11.59 -23.63 -16.78
N ILE A 258 12.14 -24.22 -15.71
CA ILE A 258 12.65 -25.61 -15.72
C ILE A 258 11.52 -26.62 -15.93
N PHE A 259 10.36 -26.40 -15.30
CA PHE A 259 9.19 -27.28 -15.45
C PHE A 259 8.39 -27.04 -16.73
N GLY A 260 8.78 -26.08 -17.56
CA GLY A 260 8.07 -25.73 -18.81
C GLY A 260 6.67 -25.17 -18.55
N ILE A 261 6.44 -24.55 -17.39
CA ILE A 261 5.16 -23.93 -17.06
C ILE A 261 5.03 -22.65 -17.88
N GLU A 262 3.96 -22.57 -18.67
CA GLU A 262 3.60 -21.35 -19.39
C GLU A 262 3.42 -20.19 -18.42
N PHE A 263 3.73 -18.97 -18.86
CA PHE A 263 3.57 -17.76 -18.04
C PHE A 263 4.50 -17.67 -16.82
N ALA A 264 5.66 -18.34 -16.84
CA ALA A 264 6.69 -18.24 -15.81
C ALA A 264 7.02 -16.79 -15.35
N PRO A 265 7.21 -15.79 -16.24
CA PRO A 265 7.45 -14.41 -15.80
C PRO A 265 6.30 -13.80 -15.00
N LEU A 266 5.06 -14.08 -15.40
CA LEU A 266 3.87 -13.55 -14.73
C LEU A 266 3.73 -14.14 -13.33
N ILE A 267 3.82 -15.46 -13.22
CA ILE A 267 3.71 -16.18 -11.95
C ILE A 267 4.80 -15.70 -10.99
N ALA A 268 6.04 -15.57 -11.46
CA ALA A 268 7.16 -15.09 -10.68
C ALA A 268 6.94 -13.69 -10.10
N VAL A 269 6.43 -12.76 -10.90
CA VAL A 269 6.18 -11.39 -10.42
C VAL A 269 5.00 -11.35 -9.45
N VAL A 270 3.91 -12.08 -9.72
CA VAL A 270 2.77 -12.15 -8.81
C VAL A 270 3.17 -12.73 -7.47
N VAL A 271 3.92 -13.84 -7.46
CA VAL A 271 4.43 -14.46 -6.22
C VAL A 271 5.40 -13.53 -5.51
N GLY A 272 6.32 -12.88 -6.23
CA GLY A 272 7.25 -11.90 -5.66
C GLY A 272 6.54 -10.71 -5.01
N ILE A 273 5.55 -10.11 -5.68
CA ILE A 273 4.75 -9.02 -5.12
C ILE A 273 3.92 -9.52 -3.94
N THR A 274 3.30 -10.70 -4.03
CA THR A 274 2.48 -11.23 -2.92
C THR A 274 3.33 -11.52 -1.68
N ASN A 275 4.60 -11.89 -1.85
CA ASN A 275 5.51 -12.14 -0.74
C ASN A 275 5.97 -10.85 -0.01
N ILE A 276 5.87 -9.68 -0.65
CA ILE A 276 6.25 -8.40 -0.03
C ILE A 276 5.22 -7.96 1.03
N ILE A 277 3.94 -8.31 0.83
CA ILE A 277 2.86 -8.02 1.76
C ILE A 277 2.75 -9.22 2.70
N PRO A 278 3.13 -9.10 3.98
CA PRO A 278 2.89 -10.18 4.93
C PRO A 278 1.37 -10.38 5.09
N VAL A 279 0.86 -11.50 4.58
CA VAL A 279 -0.47 -12.04 4.90
C VAL A 279 -0.45 -12.70 6.27
#